data_AF-B0DH79-F1
#
_entry.id   AF-B0DH79-F1
#
_cell.length_a   1.000
_cell.length_b   1.000
_cell.length_c   1.000
_cell.angle_alpha   90.00
_cell.angle_beta   90.00
_cell.angle_gamma   90.00
#
_symmetry.space_group_name_H-M   'P 1'
#
loop_
_entity.id
_entity.type
_entity.pdbx_description
1 polymer ?
#
loop_
_entity_poly.entity_id
_entity_poly.type
_entity_poly.pdbx_seq_one_letter_code
_entity_poly.pdbx_strand_id
1 'polypeptide(L)'
;MGFDITTFHKILDHGFRDLWNTLAIPRCETNIDSRPRLGCRSLDAEGALGLILHWLSSTMLDENNSLIMGHHPLLNGAFSSMDGLNLAVQTLPDQEIENAMFNGWLHDHFVSSMFAFSMKGEIIACNLNAPGSWHNSCVVRSIYEKL
;
A
#
# COMPACT_ATOMS: atom_id res chain seq x y z
N MET A 1 -5.60 -24.46 -3.53
CA MET A 1 -6.31 -24.66 -4.81
C MET A 1 -5.68 -23.73 -5.82
N GLY A 2 -5.37 -24.22 -7.02
CA GLY A 2 -4.80 -23.38 -8.08
C GLY A 2 -5.88 -22.54 -8.75
N PHE A 3 -5.52 -21.33 -9.17
CA PHE A 3 -6.37 -20.43 -9.93
C PHE A 3 -6.05 -20.63 -11.43
N ASP A 4 -7.04 -20.97 -12.26
CA ASP A 4 -6.79 -21.28 -13.67
C ASP A 4 -6.70 -20.02 -14.56
N ILE A 5 -5.99 -20.16 -15.68
CA ILE A 5 -5.71 -19.07 -16.63
C ILE A 5 -7.00 -18.49 -17.24
N THR A 6 -8.02 -19.33 -17.48
CA THR A 6 -9.28 -18.89 -18.07
C THR A 6 -10.02 -17.97 -17.11
N THR A 7 -10.08 -18.36 -15.84
CA THR A 7 -10.69 -17.55 -14.78
C THR A 7 -9.90 -16.25 -14.57
N PHE A 8 -8.56 -16.27 -14.70
CA PHE A 8 -7.73 -15.07 -14.66
C PHE A 8 -8.08 -14.05 -15.72
N HIS A 9 -8.09 -14.47 -16.99
CA HIS A 9 -8.47 -13.58 -18.09
C HIS A 9 -9.91 -13.10 -17.96
N LYS A 10 -10.82 -13.97 -17.48
CA LYS A 10 -12.19 -13.57 -17.21
C LYS A 10 -12.26 -12.40 -16.23
N ILE A 11 -11.60 -12.47 -15.07
CA ILE A 11 -11.62 -11.36 -14.11
C ILE A 11 -10.94 -10.10 -14.69
N LEU A 12 -9.80 -10.30 -15.35
CA LEU A 12 -9.03 -9.22 -15.95
C LEU A 12 -9.85 -8.41 -16.96
N ASP A 13 -10.55 -9.11 -17.85
CA ASP A 13 -11.32 -8.55 -18.96
C ASP A 13 -12.75 -8.12 -18.55
N HIS A 14 -13.26 -8.57 -17.40
CA HIS A 14 -14.58 -8.17 -16.87
C HIS A 14 -14.51 -6.89 -16.02
N GLY A 15 -13.65 -5.95 -16.40
CA GLY A 15 -13.60 -4.60 -15.83
C GLY A 15 -12.45 -4.32 -14.88
N PHE A 16 -11.70 -5.32 -14.40
CA PHE A 16 -10.52 -5.05 -13.57
C PHE A 16 -9.48 -4.22 -14.34
N ARG A 17 -9.16 -4.61 -15.58
CA ARG A 17 -8.19 -3.87 -16.42
C ARG A 17 -8.65 -2.43 -16.65
N ASP A 18 -9.92 -2.23 -16.97
CA ASP A 18 -10.47 -0.91 -17.23
C ASP A 18 -10.42 -0.04 -15.97
N LEU A 19 -10.85 -0.55 -14.82
CA LEU A 19 -10.80 0.17 -13.55
C LEU A 19 -9.37 0.49 -13.13
N TRP A 20 -8.44 -0.47 -13.22
CA TRP A 20 -7.04 -0.26 -12.89
C TRP A 20 -6.40 0.85 -13.72
N ASN A 21 -6.72 0.87 -15.02
CA ASN A 21 -6.12 1.82 -15.96
C ASN A 21 -6.79 3.20 -15.94
N THR A 22 -8.06 3.30 -15.55
CA THR A 22 -8.82 4.56 -15.60
C THR A 22 -8.91 5.27 -14.26
N LEU A 23 -8.84 4.55 -13.15
CA LEU A 23 -8.94 5.15 -11.82
C LEU A 23 -7.58 5.63 -11.33
N ALA A 24 -7.47 6.94 -11.04
CA ALA A 24 -6.38 7.44 -10.21
C ALA A 24 -6.44 6.78 -8.82
N ILE A 25 -5.29 6.65 -8.15
CA ILE A 25 -5.25 6.17 -6.77
C ILE A 25 -6.10 7.13 -5.93
N PRO A 26 -7.22 6.66 -5.33
CA PRO A 26 -8.12 7.55 -4.62
C PRO A 26 -7.37 8.16 -3.43
N ARG A 27 -7.27 9.49 -3.41
CA ARG A 27 -6.82 10.25 -2.25
C ARG A 27 -7.96 11.17 -1.81
N CYS A 28 -8.07 11.41 -0.51
CA CYS A 28 -9.12 12.26 0.07
C CYS A 28 -9.11 13.70 -0.49
N GLU A 29 -8.00 14.12 -1.10
CA GLU A 29 -7.79 15.47 -1.66
C GLU A 29 -7.46 15.48 -3.16
N THR A 30 -7.42 14.32 -3.82
CA THR A 30 -7.29 14.31 -5.29
C THR A 30 -8.63 14.66 -5.91
N ASN A 31 -8.65 15.65 -6.80
CA ASN A 31 -9.80 15.96 -7.62
C ASN A 31 -10.31 14.68 -8.30
N ILE A 32 -11.62 14.44 -8.28
CA ILE A 32 -12.26 13.27 -8.90
C ILE A 32 -11.94 13.17 -10.40
N ASP A 33 -11.62 14.31 -11.03
CA ASP A 33 -11.24 14.42 -12.44
C ASP A 33 -9.73 14.17 -12.71
N SER A 34 -8.96 13.79 -11.70
CA SER A 34 -7.51 13.55 -11.84
C SER A 34 -7.24 12.36 -12.76
N ARG A 35 -6.45 12.57 -13.81
CA ARG A 35 -6.09 11.50 -14.75
C ARG A 35 -5.06 10.53 -14.15
N PRO A 36 -5.20 9.22 -14.36
CA PRO A 36 -4.20 8.24 -13.92
C PRO A 36 -2.89 8.41 -14.70
N ARG A 37 -1.75 8.24 -14.01
CA ARG A 37 -0.41 8.24 -14.62
C ARG A 37 0.04 6.82 -14.92
N LEU A 38 -0.47 6.26 -16.02
CA LEU A 38 -0.21 4.86 -16.42
C LEU A 38 1.29 4.54 -16.54
N GLY A 39 2.08 5.43 -17.15
CA GLY A 39 3.53 5.24 -17.30
C GLY A 39 4.34 5.37 -16.02
N CYS A 40 3.71 5.70 -14.88
CA CYS A 40 4.36 5.82 -13.57
C CYS A 40 3.87 4.76 -12.57
N ARG A 41 3.11 3.75 -13.02
CA ARG A 41 2.72 2.62 -12.17
C ARG A 41 3.80 1.55 -12.18
N SER A 42 4.07 0.97 -11.02
CA SER A 42 5.01 -0.15 -10.90
C SER A 42 4.48 -1.46 -11.51
N LEU A 43 3.16 -1.59 -11.67
CA LEU A 43 2.48 -2.78 -12.20
C LEU A 43 1.45 -2.40 -13.26
N ASP A 44 1.38 -3.20 -14.32
CA ASP A 44 0.26 -3.26 -15.25
C ASP A 44 -0.95 -3.97 -14.60
N ALA A 45 -2.09 -4.01 -15.29
CA ALA A 45 -3.30 -4.61 -14.74
C ALA A 45 -3.14 -6.11 -14.50
N GLU A 46 -2.42 -6.79 -15.40
CA GLU A 46 -2.05 -8.19 -15.33
C GLU A 46 -1.25 -8.48 -14.07
N GLY A 47 -0.16 -7.75 -13.85
CA GLY A 47 0.70 -7.89 -12.68
C GLY A 47 -0.02 -7.52 -11.38
N ALA A 48 -0.85 -6.48 -11.40
CA ALA A 48 -1.65 -6.11 -10.23
C ALA A 48 -2.67 -7.20 -9.85
N LEU A 49 -3.43 -7.73 -10.81
CA LEU A 49 -4.38 -8.81 -10.55
C LEU A 49 -3.66 -10.09 -10.11
N GLY A 50 -2.54 -10.43 -10.77
CA GLY A 50 -1.72 -11.59 -10.41
C GLY A 50 -1.21 -11.50 -8.97
N LEU A 51 -0.72 -10.33 -8.56
CA LEU A 51 -0.26 -10.11 -7.19
C LEU A 51 -1.40 -10.19 -6.17
N ILE A 52 -2.58 -9.62 -6.47
CA ILE A 52 -3.77 -9.70 -5.60
C ILE A 52 -4.22 -11.16 -5.42
N LEU A 53 -4.29 -11.92 -6.51
CA LEU A 53 -4.69 -13.33 -6.44
C LEU A 53 -3.66 -14.20 -5.74
N HIS A 54 -2.37 -13.93 -5.96
CA HIS A 54 -1.29 -14.57 -5.22
C HIS A 54 -1.44 -14.30 -3.72
N TRP A 55 -1.66 -13.04 -3.34
CA TRP A 55 -1.89 -12.65 -1.96
C TRP A 55 -3.11 -13.36 -1.34
N LEU A 56 -4.26 -13.28 -1.98
CA LEU A 56 -5.52 -13.86 -1.48
C LEU A 56 -5.49 -15.39 -1.41
N SER A 57 -4.69 -16.03 -2.27
CA SER A 57 -4.55 -17.49 -2.32
C SER A 57 -3.35 -17.99 -1.53
N SER A 58 -2.60 -17.11 -0.88
CA SER A 58 -1.39 -17.46 -0.14
C SER A 58 -1.73 -18.03 1.23
N THR A 59 -0.98 -19.05 1.66
CA THR A 59 -1.02 -19.56 3.05
C THR A 59 -0.34 -18.63 4.03
N MET A 60 0.29 -17.55 3.55
CA MET A 60 1.06 -16.61 4.37
C MET A 60 0.22 -15.97 5.50
N LEU A 61 -1.08 -15.74 5.29
CA LEU A 61 -1.95 -15.20 6.34
C LEU A 61 -2.18 -16.21 7.46
N ASP A 62 -2.52 -17.45 7.12
CA ASP A 62 -2.77 -18.53 8.08
C ASP A 62 -1.49 -18.92 8.84
N GLU A 63 -0.37 -18.97 8.14
CA GLU A 63 0.95 -19.22 8.74
C GLU A 63 1.32 -18.14 9.73
N ASN A 64 1.19 -16.86 9.35
CA ASN A 64 1.47 -15.75 10.25
C ASN A 64 0.51 -15.72 11.43
N ASN A 65 -0.78 -16.00 11.22
CA ASN A 65 -1.72 -16.06 12.31
C ASN A 65 -1.38 -17.18 13.32
N SER A 66 -0.97 -18.34 12.82
CA SER A 66 -0.51 -19.44 13.67
C SER A 66 0.73 -19.05 14.49
N LEU A 67 1.69 -18.36 13.88
CA LEU A 67 2.88 -17.85 14.57
C LEU A 67 2.51 -16.79 15.63
N ILE A 68 1.62 -15.86 15.30
CA ILE A 68 1.16 -14.82 16.24
C ILE A 68 0.44 -15.47 17.41
N MET A 69 -0.48 -16.40 17.18
CA MET A 69 -1.18 -17.09 18.27
C MET A 69 -0.24 -17.94 19.13
N GLY A 70 0.83 -18.49 18.54
CA GLY A 70 1.88 -19.19 19.28
C GLY A 70 2.61 -18.30 20.30
N HIS A 71 2.81 -17.02 19.98
CA HIS A 71 3.44 -16.05 20.88
C HIS A 71 2.43 -15.26 21.74
N HIS A 72 1.26 -14.97 21.18
CA HIS A 72 0.22 -14.08 21.72
C HIS A 72 -1.17 -14.72 21.49
N PRO A 73 -1.59 -15.66 22.35
CA PRO A 73 -2.80 -16.46 22.13
C PRO A 73 -4.12 -15.66 22.06
N LEU A 74 -4.14 -14.43 22.56
CA LEU A 74 -5.31 -13.55 22.53
C LEU A 74 -5.49 -12.82 21.19
N LEU A 75 -4.47 -12.79 20.34
CA LEU A 75 -4.51 -12.12 19.03
C LEU A 75 -5.00 -13.07 17.92
N ASN A 76 -6.15 -13.69 18.14
CA ASN A 76 -6.79 -14.56 17.13
C ASN A 76 -7.18 -13.74 15.88
N GLY A 77 -6.89 -14.28 14.70
CA GLY A 77 -7.08 -13.60 13.41
C GLY A 77 -6.03 -12.54 13.04
N ALA A 78 -5.12 -12.15 13.94
CA ALA A 78 -4.02 -11.24 13.58
C ALA A 78 -3.00 -11.97 12.71
N PHE A 79 -2.54 -11.34 11.62
CA PHE A 79 -1.59 -11.95 10.67
C PHE A 79 -0.37 -11.05 10.40
N SER A 80 -0.30 -9.87 11.01
CA SER A 80 0.79 -8.91 10.84
C SER A 80 0.82 -7.86 11.93
N SER A 81 1.97 -7.23 12.12
CA SER A 81 2.08 -5.94 12.81
C SER A 81 2.15 -4.82 11.77
N MET A 82 1.77 -3.61 12.16
CA MET A 82 1.80 -2.43 11.30
C MET A 82 2.51 -1.30 12.02
N ASP A 83 3.43 -0.62 11.34
CA ASP A 83 4.13 0.55 11.88
C ASP A 83 4.47 1.59 10.80
N GLY A 84 4.58 2.84 11.24
CA GLY A 84 4.97 3.96 10.39
C GLY A 84 6.47 3.99 10.18
N LEU A 85 6.90 4.10 8.94
CA LEU A 85 8.31 4.23 8.57
C LEU A 85 8.55 5.56 7.86
N ASN A 86 9.47 6.35 8.41
CA ASN A 86 9.96 7.57 7.79
C ASN A 86 11.05 7.23 6.77
N LEU A 87 10.73 7.40 5.49
CA LEU A 87 11.68 7.16 4.40
C LEU A 87 12.38 8.47 4.02
N ALA A 88 13.71 8.47 4.06
CA ALA A 88 14.49 9.63 3.63
C ALA A 88 14.27 9.88 2.14
N VAL A 89 14.06 11.13 1.77
CA VAL A 89 13.86 11.52 0.37
C VAL A 89 14.86 12.59 -0.03
N GLN A 90 15.16 12.64 -1.33
CA GLN A 90 16.02 13.68 -1.88
C GLN A 90 15.35 15.05 -1.74
N THR A 91 16.17 16.04 -1.41
CA THR A 91 15.76 17.43 -1.28
C THR A 91 16.19 18.24 -2.50
N LEU A 92 15.43 19.31 -2.74
CA LEU A 92 15.87 20.37 -3.62
C LEU A 92 16.62 21.41 -2.79
N PRO A 93 17.62 22.10 -3.36
CA PRO A 93 18.36 23.15 -2.65
C PRO A 93 17.54 24.43 -2.43
N ASP A 94 16.33 24.49 -2.99
CA ASP A 94 15.42 25.63 -2.87
C ASP A 94 14.60 25.54 -1.58
N GLN A 95 14.93 26.42 -0.64
CA GLN A 95 14.33 26.48 0.69
C GLN A 95 12.84 26.83 0.67
N GLU A 96 12.35 27.57 -0.33
CA GLU A 96 10.92 27.90 -0.41
C GLU A 96 10.09 26.67 -0.79
N ILE A 97 10.59 25.88 -1.75
CA ILE A 97 9.96 24.62 -2.16
C ILE A 97 10.05 23.61 -1.01
N GLU A 98 11.18 23.57 -0.32
CA GLU A 98 11.38 22.70 0.84
C GLU A 98 10.38 22.98 1.96
N ASN A 99 10.21 24.25 2.35
CA ASN A 99 9.26 24.69 3.36
C ASN A 99 7.79 24.45 2.97
N ALA A 100 7.49 24.44 1.66
CA ALA A 100 6.15 24.13 1.16
C ALA A 100 5.85 22.63 1.13
N MET A 101 6.88 21.78 0.94
CA MET A 101 6.72 20.34 0.71
C MET A 101 6.99 19.49 1.95
N PHE A 102 7.64 20.02 2.98
CA PHE A 102 8.00 19.25 4.18
C PHE A 102 7.62 19.99 5.45
N ASN A 103 7.28 19.23 6.49
CA ASN A 103 7.00 19.80 7.81
C ASN A 103 8.32 20.08 8.54
N GLY A 104 8.57 21.33 8.94
CA GLY A 104 9.78 21.73 9.66
C GLY A 104 9.93 21.17 11.09
N TRP A 105 9.15 20.15 11.47
CA TRP A 105 9.19 19.51 12.80
C TRP A 105 10.27 18.42 12.87
N LEU A 106 10.60 17.78 11.76
CA LEU A 106 11.67 16.77 11.68
C LEU A 106 12.99 17.45 11.25
N HIS A 107 14.10 17.00 11.83
CA HIS A 107 15.44 17.56 11.56
C HIS A 107 16.00 17.24 10.17
N ASP A 108 15.28 16.47 9.34
CA ASP A 108 15.69 16.01 8.01
C ASP A 108 14.43 15.61 7.19
N HIS A 109 14.59 15.34 5.90
CA HIS A 109 13.49 15.23 4.95
C HIS A 109 13.00 13.80 4.78
N PHE A 110 11.86 13.54 5.41
CA PHE A 110 11.23 12.23 5.36
C PHE A 110 9.82 12.28 4.79
N VAL A 111 9.42 11.14 4.24
CA VAL A 111 8.05 10.85 3.88
C VAL A 111 7.56 9.69 4.73
N SER A 112 6.62 9.99 5.64
CA SER A 112 6.05 9.01 6.57
C SER A 112 5.11 8.06 5.84
N SER A 113 5.53 6.82 5.66
CA SER A 113 4.78 5.75 5.00
C SER A 113 4.33 4.71 6.03
N MET A 114 3.38 3.85 5.67
CA MET A 114 2.88 2.79 6.55
C MET A 114 3.28 1.42 6.01
N PHE A 115 3.82 0.54 6.85
CA PHE A 115 4.23 -0.80 6.45
C PHE A 115 3.58 -1.84 7.36
N ALA A 116 3.15 -2.94 6.75
CA ALA A 116 2.75 -4.15 7.46
C ALA A 116 3.85 -5.20 7.34
N PHE A 117 4.23 -5.79 8.48
CA PHE A 117 5.27 -6.80 8.58
C PHE A 117 4.69 -8.15 9.04
N SER A 118 5.17 -9.23 8.43
CA SER A 118 4.90 -10.59 8.90
C SER A 118 5.69 -10.91 10.16
N MET A 119 5.33 -12.00 10.87
CA MET A 119 6.14 -12.52 11.99
C MET A 119 7.52 -13.03 11.54
N LYS A 120 7.70 -13.27 10.24
CA LYS A 120 8.97 -13.66 9.64
C LYS A 120 9.85 -12.44 9.28
N GLY A 121 9.35 -11.21 9.48
CA GLY A 121 10.06 -9.96 9.18
C GLY A 121 9.95 -9.51 7.73
N GLU A 122 9.01 -10.07 6.96
CA GLU A 122 8.79 -9.71 5.55
C GLU A 122 7.79 -8.56 5.46
N ILE A 123 7.97 -7.68 4.47
CA ILE A 123 6.97 -6.65 4.17
C ILE A 123 5.85 -7.30 3.36
N ILE A 124 4.63 -7.26 3.90
CA ILE A 124 3.47 -7.90 3.28
C ILE A 124 2.48 -6.90 2.68
N ALA A 125 2.51 -5.65 3.15
CA ALA A 125 1.79 -4.53 2.55
C ALA A 125 2.52 -3.23 2.87
N CYS A 126 2.37 -2.23 2.00
CA CYS A 126 2.83 -0.88 2.29
C CYS A 126 1.88 0.16 1.68
N ASN A 127 1.79 1.31 2.34
CA ASN A 127 1.19 2.52 1.81
C ASN A 127 2.24 3.62 1.84
N LEU A 128 2.80 3.90 0.66
CA LEU A 128 3.83 4.91 0.49
C LEU A 128 3.19 6.29 0.42
N ASN A 129 3.63 7.19 1.29
CA ASN A 129 3.20 8.57 1.25
C ASN A 129 3.99 9.35 0.17
N ALA A 130 3.56 10.57 -0.13
CA ALA A 130 4.28 11.48 -1.04
C ALA A 130 4.73 12.73 -0.27
N PRO A 131 5.82 13.39 -0.69
CA PRO A 131 6.21 14.69 -0.15
C PRO A 131 5.04 15.68 -0.17
N GLY A 132 4.86 16.45 0.91
CA GLY A 132 3.82 17.47 1.05
C GLY A 132 2.40 16.93 1.23
N SER A 133 2.21 15.60 1.25
CA SER A 133 0.86 15.01 1.19
C SER A 133 0.23 14.86 2.57
N TRP A 134 0.72 14.01 3.49
CA TRP A 134 -0.10 13.56 4.64
C TRP A 134 0.61 13.44 6.00
N HIS A 135 -0.16 13.68 7.08
CA HIS A 135 0.12 13.23 8.45
C HIS A 135 -0.20 11.72 8.60
N ASN A 136 0.52 10.98 9.47
CA ASN A 136 0.40 9.51 9.58
C ASN A 136 -1.04 8.99 9.74
N SER A 137 -1.87 9.70 10.51
CA SER A 137 -3.29 9.37 10.69
C SER A 137 -4.11 9.38 9.38
N CYS A 138 -3.75 10.22 8.41
CA CYS A 138 -4.40 10.25 7.10
C CYS A 138 -3.92 9.10 6.20
N VAL A 139 -2.66 8.67 6.33
CA VAL A 139 -2.09 7.53 5.59
C VAL A 139 -2.82 6.23 5.95
N VAL A 140 -3.14 6.04 7.25
CA VAL A 140 -3.74 4.79 7.75
C VAL A 140 -5.25 4.71 7.50
N ARG A 141 -5.94 5.82 7.22
CA ARG A 141 -7.41 5.85 7.10
C ARG A 141 -7.96 4.80 6.13
N SER A 142 -7.36 4.68 4.94
CA SER A 142 -7.78 3.72 3.91
C SER A 142 -7.60 2.24 4.30
N ILE A 143 -6.81 1.97 5.35
CA ILE A 143 -6.58 0.64 5.90
C ILE A 143 -7.67 0.32 6.93
N TYR A 144 -8.00 1.26 7.83
CA TYR A 144 -9.08 1.07 8.81
C TYR A 144 -10.45 0.86 8.16
N GLU A 145 -10.73 1.50 7.02
CA GLU A 145 -11.99 1.33 6.29
C GLU A 145 -12.15 -0.05 5.63
N LYS A 146 -11.06 -0.84 5.54
CA LYS A 146 -11.02 -2.14 4.85
C LYS A 146 -10.83 -3.33 5.79
N LEU A 147 -10.66 -3.08 7.09
CA LEU A 147 -10.60 -4.07 8.17
C LEU A 147 -11.99 -4.27 8.77
#